data_AF-A0A6B0YL66-F1
#
_entry.id   AF-A0A6B0YL66-F1
#
_cell.length_a   1.000
_cell.length_b   1.000
_cell.length_c   1.000
_cell.angle_alpha   90.00
_cell.angle_beta   90.00
_cell.angle_gamma   90.00
#
_symmetry.space_group_name_H-M   'P 1'
#
loop_
_entity.id
_entity.type
_entity.pdbx_description
1 polymer ?
#
loop_
_entity_poly.entity_id
_entity_poly.type
_entity_poly.pdbx_seq_one_letter_code
_entity_poly.pdbx_strand_id
1 'polypeptide(L)'
;MNAKNHAPPDQLQEEMENLLARINAMEVTSKDEFQTSTTRVLRELVQGQIHSLNEFSHLKKAIDMVTLEVFKVSQAVNQKAAD
;
A
#
# COMPACT_ATOMS: atom_id res chain seq x y z
N MET A 1 -9.53 -2.80 22.46
CA MET A 1 -8.59 -2.78 21.31
C MET A 1 -8.66 -1.38 20.71
N ASN A 2 -7.59 -0.59 20.83
CA ASN A 2 -7.59 0.81 20.41
C ASN A 2 -7.41 0.90 18.89
N ALA A 3 -8.46 1.34 18.18
CA ALA A 3 -8.47 1.62 16.75
C ALA A 3 -7.74 2.94 16.40
N LYS A 4 -6.50 3.13 16.89
CA LYS A 4 -5.75 4.39 16.74
C LYS A 4 -4.44 4.31 15.95
N ASN A 5 -4.11 3.16 15.33
CA ASN A 5 -2.82 2.99 14.64
C ASN A 5 -3.00 2.59 13.17
N HIS A 6 -3.83 3.32 12.41
CA HIS A 6 -3.74 3.31 10.94
C HIS A 6 -3.24 4.68 10.53
N ALA A 7 -1.93 4.79 10.34
CA ALA A 7 -1.37 5.93 9.63
C ALA A 7 -2.02 5.97 8.23
N PRO A 8 -2.42 7.15 7.74
CA PRO A 8 -2.90 7.33 6.37
C PRO A 8 -1.95 6.65 5.38
N PRO A 9 -2.45 6.05 4.29
CA PRO A 9 -1.61 5.39 3.28
C PRO A 9 -0.47 6.26 2.78
N ASP A 10 -0.70 7.57 2.63
CA ASP A 10 0.30 8.54 2.20
C ASP A 10 1.43 8.71 3.23
N GLN A 11 1.10 8.69 4.54
CA GLN A 11 2.11 8.73 5.59
C GLN A 11 2.93 7.44 5.64
N LEU A 12 2.29 6.28 5.46
CA LEU A 12 2.99 5.00 5.36
C LEU A 12 3.92 4.96 4.15
N GLN A 13 3.48 5.48 3.00
CA GLN A 13 4.31 5.55 1.81
C GLN A 13 5.53 6.45 2.04
N GLU A 14 5.33 7.63 2.62
CA GLU A 14 6.42 8.56 2.97
C GLU A 14 7.41 7.93 3.96
N GLU A 15 6.92 7.21 4.97
CA GLU A 15 7.77 6.46 5.91
C GLU A 15 8.62 5.40 5.19
N MET A 16 8.04 4.66 4.24
CA MET A 16 8.75 3.64 3.47
C MET A 16 9.79 4.25 2.51
N GLU A 17 9.47 5.38 1.89
CA GLU A 17 10.42 6.13 1.04
C GLU A 17 11.61 6.64 1.87
N ASN A 18 11.34 7.16 3.07
CA ASN A 18 12.38 7.56 4.01
C ASN A 18 13.23 6.36 4.47
N LEU A 19 12.61 5.20 4.69
CA LEU A 19 13.31 3.97 5.06
C LEU A 19 14.23 3.50 3.92
N LEU A 20 13.74 3.53 2.68
CA LEU A 20 14.50 3.20 1.49
C LEU A 20 15.71 4.14 1.31
N ALA A 21 15.55 5.45 1.53
CA ALA A 21 16.65 6.41 1.48
C ALA A 21 17.74 6.09 2.51
N ARG A 22 17.34 5.73 3.74
CA ARG A 22 18.28 5.31 4.80
C ARG A 22 18.98 4.00 4.43
N ILE A 23 18.28 3.02 3.87
CA ILE A 23 18.87 1.75 3.42
C ILE A 23 19.89 1.98 2.32
N ASN A 24 19.60 2.89 1.37
CA ASN A 24 20.55 3.24 0.32
C ASN A 24 21.81 3.90 0.88
N ALA A 25 21.68 4.79 1.88
CA ALA A 25 22.84 5.34 2.58
C ALA A 25 23.64 4.24 3.31
N MET A 26 22.97 3.28 3.95
CA MET A 26 23.63 2.15 4.60
C MET A 26 24.42 1.29 3.62
N GLU A 27 23.87 0.98 2.43
CA GLU A 27 24.58 0.21 1.42
C GLU A 27 25.87 0.92 0.97
N VAL A 28 25.82 2.25 0.76
CA VAL A 28 27.01 3.04 0.37
C VAL A 28 28.09 3.02 1.47
N THR A 29 27.69 2.99 2.74
CA THR A 29 28.62 2.99 3.89
C THR A 29 29.03 1.60 4.38
N SER A 30 28.50 0.53 3.75
CA SER A 30 28.74 -0.85 4.18
C SER A 30 30.21 -1.23 4.01
N LYS A 31 30.81 -1.82 5.06
CA LYS A 31 32.25 -2.11 5.09
C LYS A 31 32.61 -3.55 4.76
N ASP A 32 31.62 -4.44 4.76
CA ASP A 32 31.80 -5.86 4.50
C ASP A 32 30.63 -6.44 3.69
N GLU A 33 30.84 -7.65 3.16
CA GLU A 33 29.88 -8.35 2.31
C GLU A 33 28.59 -8.73 3.07
N PHE A 34 28.69 -9.00 4.37
CA PHE A 34 27.52 -9.30 5.20
C PHE A 34 26.60 -8.07 5.35
N GLN A 35 27.16 -6.89 5.61
CA GLN A 35 26.42 -5.63 5.64
C GLN A 35 25.83 -5.29 4.28
N THR A 36 26.58 -5.50 3.20
CA THR A 36 26.12 -5.24 1.82
C THR A 36 24.96 -6.16 1.43
N SER A 37 25.06 -7.46 1.73
CA SER A 37 23.98 -8.42 1.47
C SER A 37 22.74 -8.13 2.32
N THR A 38 22.94 -7.79 3.60
CA THR A 38 21.84 -7.43 4.49
C THR A 38 21.10 -6.18 4.01
N THR A 39 21.82 -5.13 3.62
CA THR A 39 21.21 -3.89 3.11
C THR A 39 20.44 -4.11 1.80
N ARG A 40 20.91 -5.02 0.92
CA ARG A 40 20.15 -5.42 -0.27
C ARG A 40 18.85 -6.15 0.04
N VAL A 41 18.89 -7.13 0.95
CA VAL A 41 17.67 -7.83 1.39
C VAL A 41 16.67 -6.84 1.98
N LEU A 42 17.13 -5.92 2.84
CA LEU A 42 16.28 -4.88 3.41
C LEU A 42 15.66 -3.99 2.32
N ARG A 43 16.44 -3.60 1.30
CA ARG A 43 15.94 -2.81 0.17
C ARG A 43 14.82 -3.53 -0.57
N GLU A 44 15.01 -4.79 -0.93
CA GLU A 44 14.02 -5.58 -1.67
C GLU A 44 12.72 -5.71 -0.87
N LEU A 45 12.82 -5.94 0.44
CA LEU A 45 11.65 -6.01 1.33
C LEU A 45 10.88 -4.68 1.37
N VAL A 46 11.57 -3.54 1.53
CA VAL A 46 10.93 -2.22 1.58
C VAL A 46 10.32 -1.85 0.22
N GLN A 47 11.01 -2.12 -0.88
CA GLN A 47 10.46 -1.90 -2.23
C GLN A 47 9.22 -2.77 -2.48
N GLY A 48 9.23 -4.03 -2.02
CA GLY A 48 8.06 -4.90 -2.06
C GLY A 48 6.88 -4.37 -1.24
N GLN A 49 7.14 -3.76 -0.09
CA GLN A 49 6.10 -3.12 0.73
C GLN A 49 5.52 -1.87 0.05
N ILE A 50 6.37 -0.99 -0.51
CA ILE A 50 5.91 0.19 -1.28
C ILE A 50 5.04 -0.25 -2.45
N HIS A 51 5.48 -1.26 -3.21
CA HIS A 51 4.71 -1.79 -4.32
C HIS A 51 3.36 -2.36 -3.85
N SER A 52 3.36 -3.16 -2.78
CA SER A 52 2.12 -3.72 -2.22
C SER A 52 1.13 -2.65 -1.77
N LEU A 53 1.59 -1.56 -1.15
CA LEU A 53 0.74 -0.42 -0.76
C LEU A 53 0.04 0.22 -1.98
N ASN A 54 0.78 0.39 -3.09
CA ASN A 54 0.22 0.90 -4.34
C ASN A 54 -0.83 -0.05 -4.92
N GLU A 55 -0.55 -1.36 -4.94
CA GLU A 55 -1.50 -2.37 -5.41
C GLU A 55 -2.77 -2.43 -4.54
N PHE A 56 -2.64 -2.26 -3.21
CA PHE A 56 -3.81 -2.16 -2.33
C PHE A 56 -4.68 -0.93 -2.62
N SER A 57 -4.06 0.20 -2.99
CA SER A 57 -4.79 1.40 -3.42
C SER A 57 -5.58 1.15 -4.71
N HIS A 58 -4.99 0.42 -5.67
CA HIS A 58 -5.69 -0.01 -6.87
C HIS A 58 -6.84 -0.97 -6.58
N LEU A 59 -6.62 -1.95 -5.70
CA LEU A 59 -7.67 -2.88 -5.27
C LEU A 59 -8.84 -2.15 -4.60
N LYS A 60 -8.56 -1.19 -3.72
CA LYS A 60 -9.59 -0.38 -3.09
C LYS A 60 -10.46 0.34 -4.14
N LYS A 61 -9.83 0.98 -5.13
CA LYS A 61 -10.55 1.66 -6.22
C LYS A 61 -11.42 0.69 -7.02
N ALA A 62 -10.93 -0.52 -7.30
CA ALA A 62 -11.71 -1.54 -7.98
C ALA A 62 -12.94 -1.95 -7.17
N ILE A 63 -12.79 -2.15 -5.86
CA ILE A 63 -13.90 -2.45 -4.95
C ILE A 63 -14.91 -1.29 -4.93
N ASP A 64 -14.44 -0.04 -4.84
CA ASP A 64 -15.30 1.15 -4.86
C ASP A 64 -16.14 1.19 -6.14
N MET A 65 -15.53 0.92 -7.31
CA MET A 65 -16.24 0.87 -8.60
C MET A 65 -17.29 -0.25 -8.65
N VAL A 66 -16.92 -1.47 -8.25
CA VAL A 66 -17.87 -2.60 -8.21
C VAL A 66 -19.04 -2.28 -7.28
N THR A 67 -18.75 -1.68 -6.13
CA THR A 67 -19.76 -1.27 -5.15
C THR A 67 -20.73 -0.25 -5.74
N LEU A 68 -20.24 0.75 -6.47
CA LEU A 68 -21.09 1.73 -7.16
C LEU A 68 -22.01 1.07 -8.19
N GLU A 69 -21.50 0.10 -8.97
CA GLU A 69 -22.34 -0.63 -9.93
C GLU A 69 -23.40 -1.49 -9.24
N VAL A 70 -23.05 -2.17 -8.14
CA VAL A 70 -24.02 -2.91 -7.32
C VAL A 70 -25.12 -2.00 -6.80
N PHE A 71 -24.78 -0.80 -6.32
CA PHE A 71 -25.77 0.18 -5.87
C PHE A 71 -26.70 0.64 -7.00
N LYS A 72 -26.15 0.95 -8.20
CA LYS A 72 -26.96 1.35 -9.36
C LYS A 72 -27.95 0.27 -9.77
N VAL A 73 -27.49 -0.98 -9.85
CA VAL A 73 -28.37 -2.13 -10.18
C VAL A 73 -29.45 -2.29 -9.13
N SER A 74 -29.10 -2.20 -7.84
CA SER A 74 -30.06 -2.33 -6.74
C SER A 74 -31.14 -1.25 -6.78
N GLN A 75 -30.76 0.00 -7.06
CA GLN A 75 -31.72 1.10 -7.23
C GLN A 75 -32.65 0.87 -8.42
N ALA A 76 -32.11 0.46 -9.56
CA ALA A 76 -32.90 0.18 -10.75
C ALA A 76 -33.93 -0.95 -10.53
N VAL A 77 -33.55 -2.00 -9.80
CA VAL A 77 -34.47 -3.10 -9.43
C VAL A 77 -35.58 -2.60 -8.50
N ASN A 78 -35.23 -1.85 -7.46
CA ASN A 78 -36.21 -1.33 -6.50
C ASN A 78 -37.19 -0.34 -7.14
N GLN A 79 -36.73 0.47 -8.10
CA GLN A 79 -37.57 1.40 -8.83
C GLN A 79 -38.58 0.67 -9.72
N LYS A 80 -38.15 -0.38 -10.44
CA LYS A 80 -39.05 -1.24 -11.23
C LYS A 80 -40.06 -2.02 -10.39
N ALA A 81 -39.78 -2.27 -9.11
CA ALA A 81 -40.71 -2.97 -8.22
C ALA A 81 -41.78 -2.04 -7.62
N ALA A 82 -41.60 -0.71 -7.74
CA ALA A 82 -42.52 0.31 -7.26
C ALA A 82 -43.49 0.83 -8.34
N ASP A 83 -43.21 0.53 -9.61
CA ASP A 83 -44.06 0.80 -10.78
C ASP A 83 -44.97 -0.40 -11.10
#